data_AF-A0A560H2W1-F1
#
_entry.id   AF-A0A560H2W1-F1
#
_cell.length_a   1.000
_cell.length_b   1.000
_cell.length_c   1.000
_cell.angle_alpha   90.00
_cell.angle_beta   90.00
_cell.angle_gamma   90.00
#
_symmetry.space_group_name_H-M   'P 1'
#
loop_
_entity.id
_entity.type
_entity.pdbx_description
1 polymer ?
#
loop_
_entity_poly.entity_id
_entity_poly.type
_entity_poly.pdbx_seq_one_letter_code
_entity_poly.pdbx_strand_id
1 'polypeptide(L)'
;MNESATLLRHQVALLWVMTAIGSLIYAVMQLLTYLSAYIANHGATPEIVLDAGALWAFAILYVLWLVPPLLAVTVRSGAANWSMLLLGGLLVLGGTLGGIFDGIRDGGHIMATALIAVTLPGVIALRATWRLLRNDRNLVVNSRAAHDGAPG
;
A
#
# COMPACT_ATOMS: atom_id res chain seq x y z
N MET A 1 18.43 -23.72 -2.26
CA MET A 1 17.28 -22.80 -2.07
C MET A 1 17.64 -21.84 -0.95
N ASN A 2 17.69 -20.52 -1.18
CA ASN A 2 18.18 -19.59 -0.17
C ASN A 2 17.05 -19.18 0.79
N GLU A 3 17.14 -19.62 2.03
CA GLU A 3 16.25 -19.28 3.15
C GLU A 3 16.08 -17.75 3.30
N SER A 4 17.15 -17.00 3.03
CA SER A 4 17.17 -15.53 3.04
C SER A 4 16.19 -14.87 2.04
N ALA A 5 15.99 -15.45 0.86
CA ALA A 5 15.08 -14.91 -0.15
C ALA A 5 13.61 -15.10 0.25
N THR A 6 13.30 -16.23 0.90
CA THR A 6 11.97 -16.50 1.44
C THR A 6 11.66 -15.56 2.61
N LEU A 7 12.60 -15.34 3.52
CA LEU A 7 12.43 -14.41 4.65
C LEU A 7 12.19 -12.97 4.17
N LEU A 8 12.93 -12.50 3.16
CA LEU A 8 12.73 -11.16 2.58
C LEU A 8 11.32 -10.99 2.00
N ARG A 9 10.77 -12.00 1.32
CA ARG A 9 9.40 -11.93 0.79
C ARG A 9 8.33 -11.88 1.89
N HIS A 10 8.51 -12.64 2.97
CA HIS A 10 7.61 -12.58 4.12
C HIS A 10 7.67 -11.21 4.82
N GLN A 11 8.86 -10.64 4.96
CA GLN A 11 9.02 -9.28 5.48
C GLN A 11 8.31 -8.24 4.60
N VAL A 12 8.46 -8.33 3.27
CA VAL A 12 7.75 -7.47 2.32
C VAL A 12 6.23 -7.64 2.44
N ALA A 13 5.75 -8.87 2.55
CA ALA A 13 4.32 -9.15 2.75
C ALA A 13 3.80 -8.50 4.05
N LEU A 14 4.50 -8.68 5.18
CA LEU A 14 4.14 -8.10 6.46
C LEU A 14 4.13 -6.57 6.42
N LEU A 15 5.09 -5.95 5.73
CA LEU A 15 5.13 -4.49 5.54
C LEU A 15 3.92 -4.00 4.73
N TRP A 16 3.54 -4.71 3.68
CA TRP A 16 2.33 -4.38 2.91
C TRP A 16 1.05 -4.59 3.72
N VAL A 17 0.96 -5.66 4.54
CA VAL A 17 -0.16 -5.88 5.46
C VAL A 17 -0.25 -4.76 6.49
N MET A 18 0.86 -4.35 7.10
CA MET A 18 0.89 -3.20 8.02
C MET A 18 0.40 -1.92 7.34
N THR A 19 0.79 -1.70 6.09
CA THR A 19 0.34 -0.53 5.32
C THR A 19 -1.17 -0.60 5.04
N ALA A 20 -1.70 -1.77 4.69
CA ALA A 20 -3.13 -1.99 4.47
C ALA A 20 -3.95 -1.76 5.75
N ILE A 21 -3.49 -2.28 6.90
CA ILE A 21 -4.10 -2.03 8.21
C ILE A 21 -4.07 -0.53 8.52
N GLY A 22 -2.95 0.12 8.27
CA GLY A 22 -2.84 1.57 8.44
C GLY A 22 -3.82 2.35 7.59
N SER A 23 -4.03 1.95 6.34
CA SER A 23 -5.05 2.56 5.47
C SER A 23 -6.45 2.37 6.04
N LEU A 24 -6.75 1.20 6.59
CA LEU A 24 -8.04 0.94 7.23
C LEU A 24 -8.26 1.82 8.47
N ILE A 25 -7.23 1.97 9.32
CA ILE A 25 -7.27 2.86 10.49
C ILE A 25 -7.55 4.30 10.05
N TYR A 26 -6.86 4.78 9.01
CA TYR A 26 -7.09 6.09 8.44
C TYR A 26 -8.54 6.27 7.92
N ALA A 27 -9.09 5.26 7.23
CA ALA A 27 -10.49 5.24 6.80
C ALA A 27 -11.46 5.46 7.96
N VAL A 28 -11.26 4.69 9.03
CA VAL A 28 -12.12 4.72 10.22
C VAL A 28 -12.02 6.08 10.90
N MET A 29 -10.81 6.64 11.01
CA MET A 29 -10.61 7.98 11.57
C MET A 29 -11.33 9.07 10.78
N GLN A 30 -11.33 8.99 9.45
CA GLN A 30 -12.12 9.90 8.62
C GLN A 30 -13.63 9.76 8.88
N LEU A 31 -14.15 8.54 8.87
CA LEU A 31 -15.57 8.26 9.10
C LEU A 31 -16.03 8.77 10.48
N LEU A 32 -15.23 8.51 11.52
CA LEU A 32 -15.53 8.98 12.88
C LEU A 32 -15.47 10.51 13.00
N THR A 33 -14.51 11.15 12.32
CA THR A 33 -14.38 12.62 12.32
C THR A 33 -15.57 13.26 11.61
N TYR A 34 -15.95 12.72 10.43
CA TYR A 34 -17.14 13.16 9.71
C TYR A 34 -18.42 12.98 10.54
N LEU A 35 -18.62 11.80 11.13
CA LEU A 35 -19.79 11.51 11.97
C LEU A 35 -19.84 12.45 13.18
N SER A 36 -18.70 12.73 13.81
CA SER A 36 -18.64 13.65 14.95
C SER A 36 -19.01 15.07 14.55
N ALA A 37 -18.53 15.54 13.41
CA ALA A 37 -18.89 16.86 12.86
C ALA A 37 -20.39 16.93 12.48
N TYR A 38 -20.94 15.87 11.90
CA TYR A 38 -22.36 15.78 11.56
C TYR A 38 -23.25 15.88 12.81
N ILE A 39 -22.90 15.13 13.87
CA ILE A 39 -23.62 15.16 15.14
C ILE A 39 -23.50 16.54 15.80
N ALA A 40 -22.30 17.12 15.85
CA ALA A 40 -22.07 18.43 16.46
C ALA A 40 -22.87 19.56 15.78
N ASN A 41 -23.01 19.47 14.45
CA ASN A 41 -23.78 20.42 13.67
C ASN A 41 -25.26 20.06 13.54
N HIS A 42 -25.77 19.12 14.34
CA HIS A 42 -27.18 18.72 14.36
C HIS A 42 -27.72 18.31 12.97
N GLY A 43 -26.85 17.71 12.15
CA GLY A 43 -27.18 17.32 10.77
C GLY A 43 -27.14 18.45 9.73
N ALA A 44 -26.68 19.65 10.08
CA ALA A 44 -26.60 20.79 9.16
C ALA A 44 -25.39 20.74 8.22
N THR A 45 -24.43 19.83 8.43
CA THR A 45 -23.34 19.59 7.47
C THR A 45 -23.88 18.92 6.20
N PRO A 46 -23.35 19.24 5.01
CA PRO A 46 -23.75 18.59 3.77
C PRO A 46 -23.69 17.07 3.91
N GLU A 47 -24.79 16.40 3.62
CA GLU A 47 -24.87 14.96 3.65
C GLU A 47 -23.97 14.41 2.53
N ILE A 48 -22.84 13.78 2.90
CA ILE A 48 -22.11 12.91 1.98
C ILE A 48 -22.98 11.67 1.77
N VAL A 49 -23.86 11.75 0.78
CA VAL A 49 -24.64 10.60 0.33
C VAL A 49 -23.67 9.66 -0.40
N LEU A 50 -23.22 8.63 0.32
CA LEU A 50 -22.56 7.49 -0.31
C LEU A 50 -23.64 6.68 -1.02
N ASP A 51 -23.87 7.03 -2.28
CA ASP A 51 -24.70 6.22 -3.16
C ASP A 51 -24.09 4.82 -3.34
N ALA A 52 -24.83 3.92 -3.99
CA ALA A 52 -24.36 2.57 -4.22
C ALA A 52 -23.02 2.54 -4.97
N GLY A 53 -22.80 3.47 -5.90
CA GLY A 53 -21.56 3.58 -6.67
C GLY A 53 -20.36 3.96 -5.79
N ALA A 54 -20.53 4.94 -4.92
CA ALA A 54 -19.51 5.39 -3.97
C ALA A 54 -19.15 4.28 -2.96
N LEU A 55 -20.14 3.52 -2.47
CA LEU A 55 -19.90 2.37 -1.59
C LEU A 55 -19.10 1.27 -2.29
N TRP A 56 -19.42 0.96 -3.55
CA TRP A 56 -18.66 0.00 -4.35
C TRP A 56 -17.23 0.49 -4.60
N ALA A 57 -17.05 1.75 -4.96
CA ALA A 57 -15.72 2.33 -5.17
C ALA A 57 -14.88 2.28 -3.90
N PHE A 58 -15.46 2.62 -2.75
CA PHE A 58 -14.81 2.51 -1.44
C PHE A 58 -14.41 1.05 -1.15
N ALA A 59 -15.34 0.11 -1.30
CA ALA A 59 -15.05 -1.31 -1.06
C ALA A 59 -13.91 -1.83 -1.95
N ILE A 60 -13.95 -1.53 -3.25
CA ILE A 60 -12.90 -1.92 -4.21
C ILE A 60 -11.55 -1.33 -3.82
N LEU A 61 -11.51 -0.03 -3.47
CA LEU A 61 -10.29 0.65 -3.06
C LEU A 61 -9.65 -0.03 -1.84
N TYR A 62 -10.44 -0.40 -0.84
CA TYR A 62 -9.93 -1.07 0.36
C TYR A 62 -9.52 -2.52 0.14
N VAL A 63 -10.22 -3.25 -0.75
CA VAL A 63 -9.79 -4.59 -1.17
C VAL A 63 -8.45 -4.54 -1.93
N LEU A 64 -8.20 -3.47 -2.70
CA LEU A 64 -6.99 -3.31 -3.49
C LEU A 64 -5.72 -3.27 -2.63
N TRP A 65 -5.81 -2.82 -1.38
CA TRP A 65 -4.73 -2.86 -0.41
C TRP A 65 -4.26 -4.28 -0.04
N LEU A 66 -5.07 -5.31 -0.29
CA LEU A 66 -4.71 -6.71 -0.09
C LEU A 66 -3.91 -7.30 -1.26
N VAL A 67 -3.88 -6.65 -2.42
CA VAL A 67 -3.18 -7.17 -3.60
C VAL A 67 -1.66 -7.19 -3.43
N PRO A 68 -0.98 -6.11 -2.99
CA PRO A 68 0.46 -6.14 -2.73
C PRO A 68 0.94 -7.27 -1.79
N PRO A 69 0.34 -7.49 -0.59
CA PRO A 69 0.78 -8.57 0.28
C PRO A 69 0.47 -9.95 -0.28
N LEU A 70 -0.64 -10.13 -1.01
CA LEU A 70 -0.95 -11.40 -1.67
C LEU A 70 0.08 -11.73 -2.75
N LEU A 71 0.46 -10.75 -3.58
CA LEU A 71 1.50 -10.93 -4.61
C LEU A 71 2.85 -11.29 -3.99
N ALA A 72 3.21 -10.69 -2.85
CA ALA A 72 4.47 -10.96 -2.16
C ALA A 72 4.61 -12.44 -1.73
N VAL A 73 3.51 -13.08 -1.33
CA VAL A 73 3.49 -14.46 -0.81
C VAL A 73 3.25 -15.50 -1.91
N THR A 74 2.37 -15.21 -2.87
CA THR A 74 1.86 -16.20 -3.83
C THR A 74 2.69 -16.32 -5.10
N VAL A 75 3.23 -15.22 -5.62
CA VAL A 75 3.86 -15.20 -6.95
C VAL A 75 5.35 -14.84 -6.86
N ARG A 76 6.19 -15.73 -7.39
CA ARG A 76 7.64 -15.54 -7.47
C ARG A 76 8.04 -15.18 -8.90
N SER A 77 7.67 -13.98 -9.33
CA SER A 77 8.06 -13.47 -10.65
C SER A 77 8.48 -12.00 -10.59
N GLY A 78 9.37 -11.59 -11.49
CA GLY A 78 9.75 -10.18 -11.63
C GLY A 78 8.55 -9.31 -11.98
N ALA A 79 7.60 -9.83 -12.77
CA ALA A 79 6.35 -9.14 -13.09
C ALA A 79 5.48 -8.90 -11.84
N ALA A 80 5.35 -9.88 -10.95
CA ALA A 80 4.60 -9.71 -9.70
C ALA A 80 5.24 -8.67 -8.77
N ASN A 81 6.58 -8.66 -8.67
CA ASN A 81 7.29 -7.65 -7.89
C ASN A 81 7.08 -6.23 -8.47
N TRP A 82 7.06 -6.10 -9.81
CA TRP A 82 6.75 -4.83 -10.48
C TRP A 82 5.31 -4.39 -10.25
N SER A 83 4.35 -5.29 -10.40
CA SER A 83 2.93 -4.99 -10.13
C SER A 83 2.73 -4.55 -8.69
N MET A 84 3.36 -5.22 -7.73
CA MET A 84 3.34 -4.84 -6.32
C MET A 84 3.92 -3.44 -6.09
N LEU A 85 5.03 -3.09 -6.74
CA LEU A 85 5.66 -1.78 -6.62
C LEU A 85 4.79 -0.66 -7.22
N LEU A 86 4.23 -0.88 -8.42
CA LEU A 86 3.40 0.12 -9.11
C LEU A 86 2.07 0.31 -8.40
N LEU A 87 1.35 -0.79 -8.14
CA LEU A 87 0.05 -0.74 -7.48
C LEU A 87 0.18 -0.23 -6.05
N GLY A 88 1.10 -0.80 -5.28
CA GLY A 88 1.36 -0.38 -3.92
C GLY A 88 1.84 1.06 -3.84
N GLY A 89 2.66 1.50 -4.80
CA GLY A 89 3.08 2.90 -4.91
C GLY A 89 1.94 3.86 -5.17
N LEU A 90 1.04 3.50 -6.09
CA LEU A 90 -0.15 4.29 -6.40
C LEU A 90 -1.09 4.38 -5.18
N LEU A 91 -1.29 3.26 -4.47
CA LEU A 91 -2.10 3.21 -3.25
C LEU A 91 -1.52 4.08 -2.14
N VAL A 92 -0.22 3.98 -1.89
CA VAL A 92 0.46 4.80 -0.88
C VAL A 92 0.39 6.28 -1.25
N LEU A 93 0.70 6.64 -2.50
CA LEU A 93 0.63 8.02 -2.96
C LEU A 93 -0.80 8.59 -2.85
N GLY A 94 -1.80 7.83 -3.28
CA GLY A 94 -3.21 8.21 -3.16
C GLY A 94 -3.64 8.39 -1.71
N GLY A 95 -3.25 7.47 -0.82
CA GLY A 95 -3.51 7.57 0.62
C GLY A 95 -2.81 8.77 1.28
N THR A 96 -1.57 9.08 0.88
CA THR A 96 -0.84 10.25 1.38
C THR A 96 -1.50 11.55 0.92
N LEU A 97 -1.81 11.68 -0.37
CA LEU A 97 -2.45 12.89 -0.91
C LEU A 97 -3.85 13.09 -0.34
N GLY A 98 -4.63 12.01 -0.25
CA GLY A 98 -5.93 12.02 0.43
C GLY A 98 -5.79 12.48 1.87
N GLY A 99 -4.84 11.91 2.61
CA GLY A 99 -4.63 12.25 4.02
C GLY A 99 -4.22 13.70 4.27
N ILE A 100 -3.41 14.28 3.37
CA ILE A 100 -3.06 15.70 3.42
C ILE A 100 -4.30 16.55 3.16
N PHE A 101 -5.08 16.23 2.12
CA PHE A 101 -6.29 16.96 1.78
C PHE A 101 -7.33 16.91 2.90
N ASP A 102 -7.63 15.71 3.40
CA ASP A 102 -8.57 15.51 4.50
C ASP A 102 -8.06 16.17 5.78
N GLY A 103 -6.75 16.22 6.02
CA GLY A 103 -6.22 16.90 7.19
C GLY A 103 -6.28 18.42 7.12
N ILE A 104 -6.16 19.00 5.92
CA ILE A 104 -6.43 20.43 5.70
C ILE A 104 -7.92 20.74 5.92
N ARG A 105 -8.81 19.82 5.53
CA ARG A 105 -10.27 19.98 5.65
C ARG A 105 -10.79 19.75 7.07
N ASP A 106 -10.38 18.64 7.69
CA ASP A 106 -11.02 18.06 8.88
C ASP A 106 -10.11 18.06 10.11
N GLY A 107 -8.83 18.41 9.95
CA GLY A 107 -7.90 18.63 11.06
C GLY A 107 -6.60 17.83 10.98
N GLY A 108 -5.57 18.38 11.64
CA GLY A 108 -4.21 17.83 11.58
C GLY A 108 -4.06 16.39 12.11
N HIS A 109 -4.99 15.92 12.95
CA HIS A 109 -5.00 14.52 13.42
C HIS A 109 -5.22 13.54 12.28
N ILE A 110 -6.07 13.86 11.30
CA ILE A 110 -6.30 13.02 10.11
C ILE A 110 -5.03 12.95 9.25
N MET A 111 -4.38 14.10 9.03
CA MET A 111 -3.11 14.14 8.31
C MET A 111 -2.04 13.30 9.02
N ALA A 112 -1.90 13.47 10.34
CA ALA A 112 -0.95 12.72 11.14
C ALA A 112 -1.20 11.21 11.06
N THR A 113 -2.45 10.77 11.15
CA THR A 113 -2.81 9.36 10.98
C THR A 113 -2.42 8.85 9.59
N ALA A 114 -2.73 9.57 8.52
CA ALA A 114 -2.39 9.14 7.17
C ALA A 114 -0.87 9.04 6.95
N LEU A 115 -0.10 9.99 7.48
CA LEU A 115 1.35 9.99 7.36
C LEU A 115 2.00 8.84 8.16
N ILE A 116 1.58 8.65 9.41
CA ILE A 116 2.18 7.66 10.31
C ILE A 116 1.71 6.25 10.00
N ALA A 117 0.41 6.06 9.80
CA ALA A 117 -0.19 4.73 9.64
C ALA A 117 -0.09 4.22 8.19
N VAL A 118 -0.14 5.10 7.18
CA VAL A 118 -0.11 4.68 5.76
C VAL A 118 1.23 4.98 5.11
N THR A 119 1.65 6.24 5.12
CA THR A 119 2.79 6.69 4.32
C THR A 119 4.09 6.08 4.81
N LEU A 120 4.33 6.09 6.12
CA LEU A 120 5.56 5.57 6.71
C LEU A 120 5.76 4.06 6.45
N PRO A 121 4.84 3.15 6.81
CA PRO A 121 4.99 1.73 6.49
C PRO A 121 4.97 1.48 4.97
N GLY A 122 4.20 2.26 4.21
CA GLY A 122 4.14 2.15 2.75
C GLY A 122 5.47 2.46 2.06
N VAL A 123 6.17 3.51 2.47
CA VAL A 123 7.52 3.84 1.96
C VAL A 123 8.53 2.75 2.32
N ILE A 124 8.43 2.16 3.52
CA ILE A 124 9.29 1.04 3.92
C ILE A 124 8.98 -0.19 3.07
N ALA A 125 7.71 -0.50 2.83
CA ALA A 125 7.26 -1.60 1.98
C ALA A 125 7.74 -1.44 0.52
N LEU A 126 7.64 -0.24 -0.03
CA LEU A 126 8.16 0.12 -1.35
C LEU A 126 9.67 -0.08 -1.44
N ARG A 127 10.42 0.39 -0.45
CA ARG A 127 11.87 0.22 -0.39
C ARG A 127 12.27 -1.26 -0.31
N ALA A 128 11.55 -2.06 0.48
CA ALA A 128 11.78 -3.50 0.60
C ALA A 128 11.44 -4.23 -0.72
N THR A 129 10.33 -3.87 -1.36
CA THR A 129 9.92 -4.38 -2.68
C THR A 129 10.95 -4.08 -3.76
N TRP A 130 11.51 -2.86 -3.77
CA TRP A 130 12.56 -2.47 -4.70
C TRP A 130 13.85 -3.28 -4.51
N ARG A 131 14.23 -3.56 -3.26
CA ARG A 131 15.38 -4.43 -2.96
C ARG A 131 15.15 -5.86 -3.48
N LEU A 132 13.95 -6.40 -3.29
CA LEU A 132 13.56 -7.72 -3.81
C LEU A 132 13.71 -7.77 -5.34
N LEU A 133 13.20 -6.75 -6.04
CA LEU A 133 13.32 -6.66 -7.50
C LEU A 133 14.77 -6.56 -7.98
N ARG A 134 15.62 -5.78 -7.29
CA ARG A 134 17.03 -5.63 -7.63
C ARG A 134 17.78 -6.96 -7.51
N ASN A 135 17.53 -7.72 -6.45
CA ASN A 135 18.14 -9.02 -6.24
C ASN A 135 17.75 -10.01 -7.34
N ASP A 136 16.46 -10.05 -7.71
CA ASP A 136 15.96 -10.93 -8.77
C ASP A 136 16.61 -10.60 -10.13
N ARG A 137 16.78 -9.31 -10.48
CA ARG A 137 17.48 -8.92 -11.72
C ARG A 137 18.95 -9.34 -11.73
N ASN A 138 19.66 -9.15 -10.62
CA ASN A 138 21.09 -9.48 -10.55
C ASN A 138 21.32 -10.97 -10.77
N LEU A 139 20.43 -11.83 -10.26
CA LEU A 139 20.50 -13.28 -10.49
C LEU A 139 20.33 -13.63 -11.97
N VAL A 140 19.40 -12.98 -12.67
CA VAL A 140 19.16 -13.22 -14.11
C VAL A 140 20.33 -12.72 -14.97
N VAL A 141 20.95 -11.59 -14.62
CA VAL A 141 22.11 -11.07 -15.36
C VAL A 141 23.32 -11.98 -15.17
N ASN A 142 23.59 -12.41 -13.93
CA ASN A 142 24.74 -13.27 -13.64
C ASN A 142 24.61 -14.65 -14.30
N SER A 143 23.41 -15.23 -14.37
CA SER A 143 23.21 -16.53 -15.04
C SER A 143 23.42 -16.46 -16.55
N ARG A 144 23.04 -15.35 -17.19
CA ARG A 144 23.31 -15.12 -18.62
C ARG A 144 24.80 -14.98 -18.90
N ALA A 145 25.50 -14.16 -18.11
CA ALA A 145 26.94 -13.98 -18.25
C ALA A 145 27.74 -15.28 -18.08
N ALA A 146 27.30 -16.17 -17.18
CA ALA A 146 27.92 -17.49 -16.99
C ALA A 146 27.71 -18.43 -18.19
N HIS A 147 26.58 -18.32 -18.89
CA HIS A 147 26.28 -19.13 -20.07
C HIS A 147 27.05 -18.64 -21.31
N ASP A 148 27.25 -17.33 -21.44
CA ASP A 148 27.96 -16.72 -22.59
C ASP A 148 29.49 -16.86 -22.47
N GLY A 149 30.02 -17.07 -21.26
CA GLY A 149 31.46 -17.22 -20.99
C GLY A 149 31.97 -18.66 -20.95
N ALA A 150 31.12 -19.68 -21.17
CA ALA A 150 31.56 -21.07 -21.18
C ALA A 150 32.19 -21.42 -22.55
N PRO A 151 33.45 -21.90 -22.61
CA PRO A 151 34.03 -22.37 -23.86
C PRO A 151 33.25 -23.61 -24.35
N GLY A 152 32.76 -23.56 -25.59
CA GLY A 152 32.09 -24.66 -26.27
C GLY A 152 33.03 -25.75 -26.74
#